data_AF-A0ABD2WWI3-F1
#
_entry.id   AF-A0ABD2WWI3-F1
#
_cell.length_a   1.000
_cell.length_b   1.000
_cell.length_c   1.000
_cell.angle_alpha   90.00
_cell.angle_beta   90.00
_cell.angle_gamma   90.00
#
_symmetry.space_group_name_H-M   'P 1'
#
loop_
_entity.id
_entity.type
_entity.pdbx_description
1 polymer ?
#
loop_
_entity_poly.entity_id
_entity_poly.type
_entity_poly.pdbx_seq_one_letter_code
_entity_poly.pdbx_strand_id
1 'polypeptide(L)'
;MPMVGSNNMLPLGGGRISNLGTKISYDPTWSDPLNVKRKADNISFTVVYYLFVCLWVGVAVYAYCVVNVGFLIFNFCLYFWIESISSDDDYPAHLVLCHFVNAVALVWIICHVYGFFKVSVSGAYGTWYWSMNKKEVPKFTTLRFIYIAFRYHIGPTAFGSLIITVCTILQILLAYVETSGVDGTLGTDLCSCGLDCCDTALYILKAVIEAVTGMAYVHIGNHGTGFIDAARVSFTLFKRNYAKIAVIAQIATDTIFMCVLEDYEMNGGSSRPFHMSNKLKDLVLENRLE
;
A
#
# COMPACT_ATOMS: atom_id res chain seq x y z
N MET A 1 72.09 -10.17 15.78
CA MET A 1 72.21 -10.71 14.41
C MET A 1 70.82 -10.74 13.79
N PRO A 2 70.63 -10.27 12.56
CA PRO A 2 69.33 -10.22 11.88
C PRO A 2 69.12 -11.44 10.94
N MET A 3 67.87 -11.78 10.62
CA MET A 3 67.48 -12.51 9.40
C MET A 3 66.05 -12.12 8.98
N VAL A 4 65.77 -12.21 7.67
CA VAL A 4 64.56 -11.71 6.99
C VAL A 4 63.89 -12.83 6.17
N GLY A 5 62.57 -12.75 5.95
CA GLY A 5 61.79 -13.49 4.95
C GLY A 5 60.51 -14.10 5.54
N SER A 6 59.41 -14.33 4.84
CA SER A 6 58.91 -14.00 3.49
C SER A 6 57.47 -14.59 3.43
N ASN A 7 56.59 -14.12 2.54
CA ASN A 7 55.18 -14.57 2.46
C ASN A 7 55.03 -16.01 1.89
N ASN A 8 53.93 -16.70 2.24
CA ASN A 8 53.07 -17.45 1.28
C ASN A 8 51.79 -18.04 1.94
N MET A 9 50.82 -18.48 1.12
CA MET A 9 49.42 -18.73 1.49
C MET A 9 48.93 -20.15 1.06
N LEU A 10 47.88 -20.66 1.73
CA LEU A 10 47.02 -21.84 1.35
C LEU A 10 47.68 -23.24 1.50
N PRO A 11 46.94 -24.39 1.49
CA PRO A 11 45.51 -24.61 1.10
C PRO A 11 44.65 -25.55 2.00
N LEU A 12 43.32 -25.62 1.77
CA LEU A 12 42.44 -26.76 2.13
C LEU A 12 41.20 -26.91 1.22
N GLY A 13 40.78 -28.15 0.98
CA GLY A 13 39.44 -28.59 0.53
C GLY A 13 39.03 -29.84 1.35
N GLY A 14 37.89 -30.52 1.21
CA GLY A 14 36.69 -30.33 0.37
C GLY A 14 35.80 -31.61 0.35
N GLY A 15 34.47 -31.47 0.30
CA GLY A 15 33.48 -32.56 0.11
C GLY A 15 32.42 -32.70 1.24
N ARG A 16 31.14 -33.05 0.99
CA ARG A 16 30.43 -33.41 -0.26
C ARG A 16 28.90 -33.27 -0.07
N ILE A 17 28.18 -32.66 -1.03
CA ILE A 17 26.75 -32.92 -1.32
C ILE A 17 26.59 -32.91 -2.86
N SER A 18 25.86 -33.87 -3.43
CA SER A 18 25.69 -34.08 -4.87
C SER A 18 24.22 -34.31 -5.24
N ASN A 19 23.81 -33.84 -6.43
CA ASN A 19 22.47 -33.85 -7.07
C ASN A 19 21.77 -32.47 -7.18
N LEU A 20 22.49 -31.46 -7.64
CA LEU A 20 21.93 -30.23 -8.21
C LEU A 20 21.95 -30.34 -9.74
N GLY A 21 20.96 -29.76 -10.42
CA GLY A 21 21.00 -29.58 -11.88
C GLY A 21 22.23 -28.79 -12.34
N THR A 22 22.64 -28.95 -13.60
CA THR A 22 23.94 -28.48 -14.11
C THR A 22 24.25 -27.03 -13.77
N LYS A 23 25.29 -26.84 -12.96
CA LYS A 23 25.82 -25.53 -12.59
C LYS A 23 26.52 -24.92 -13.82
N ILE A 24 26.04 -23.78 -14.30
CA ILE A 24 26.66 -23.04 -15.40
C ILE A 24 28.10 -22.71 -15.01
N SER A 25 29.05 -23.00 -15.90
CA SER A 25 30.46 -22.67 -15.69
C SER A 25 30.68 -21.16 -15.80
N TYR A 26 31.57 -20.64 -14.97
CA TYR A 26 31.96 -19.23 -15.00
C TYR A 26 32.67 -18.89 -16.31
N ASP A 27 32.00 -18.17 -17.21
CA ASP A 27 32.57 -17.60 -18.43
C ASP A 27 33.11 -16.18 -18.14
N PRO A 28 34.41 -15.91 -18.39
CA PRO A 28 34.99 -14.59 -18.20
C PRO A 28 34.73 -13.57 -19.36
N THR A 29 33.94 -13.90 -20.41
CA THR A 29 33.87 -13.08 -21.65
C THR A 29 32.48 -12.62 -22.17
N TRP A 30 31.39 -13.38 -22.04
CA TRP A 30 29.96 -12.95 -22.14
C TRP A 30 29.50 -12.18 -23.42
N SER A 31 29.02 -12.86 -24.50
CA SER A 31 28.96 -12.25 -25.86
C SER A 31 27.73 -12.37 -26.82
N ASP A 32 26.63 -13.08 -26.54
CA ASP A 32 25.72 -13.56 -27.63
C ASP A 32 24.46 -12.71 -28.08
N PRO A 33 23.71 -11.95 -27.26
CA PRO A 33 22.27 -11.64 -27.55
C PRO A 33 21.79 -10.74 -28.71
N LEU A 34 22.54 -9.70 -29.11
CA LEU A 34 21.93 -8.39 -29.44
C LEU A 34 21.35 -8.21 -30.87
N ASN A 35 20.26 -8.93 -31.19
CA ASN A 35 19.30 -8.55 -32.24
C ASN A 35 17.83 -9.06 -32.09
N VAL A 36 17.43 -9.68 -30.97
CA VAL A 36 16.07 -10.24 -30.78
C VAL A 36 14.99 -9.15 -30.65
N LYS A 37 13.79 -9.37 -31.24
CA LYS A 37 12.69 -8.37 -31.39
C LYS A 37 11.33 -9.02 -31.09
N ARG A 38 10.34 -8.23 -30.62
CA ARG A 38 9.13 -8.71 -29.86
C ARG A 38 7.84 -7.97 -30.33
N LYS A 39 6.61 -8.48 -30.07
CA LYS A 39 5.35 -8.08 -30.77
C LYS A 39 4.06 -8.39 -29.96
N ALA A 40 2.90 -7.84 -30.35
CA ALA A 40 1.57 -8.05 -29.71
C ALA A 40 0.36 -8.25 -30.68
N ASP A 41 -0.69 -8.92 -30.18
CA ASP A 41 -1.78 -9.67 -30.85
C ASP A 41 -2.97 -9.95 -29.84
N ASN A 42 -3.88 -10.92 -30.09
CA ASN A 42 -4.79 -11.62 -29.13
C ASN A 42 -5.78 -10.82 -28.21
N ILE A 43 -7.07 -10.71 -28.59
CA ILE A 43 -8.07 -9.85 -27.88
C ILE A 43 -9.06 -10.55 -26.91
N SER A 44 -9.65 -11.72 -27.21
CA SER A 44 -10.83 -12.19 -26.43
C SER A 44 -10.53 -12.75 -25.04
N PHE A 45 -9.30 -13.22 -24.78
CA PHE A 45 -8.92 -13.75 -23.46
C PHE A 45 -8.67 -12.63 -22.44
N THR A 46 -8.12 -11.52 -22.91
CA THR A 46 -8.01 -10.23 -22.21
C THR A 46 -9.37 -9.81 -21.63
N VAL A 47 -10.47 -9.99 -22.37
CA VAL A 47 -11.83 -9.70 -21.89
C VAL A 47 -12.24 -10.57 -20.69
N VAL A 48 -11.94 -11.88 -20.69
CA VAL A 48 -12.32 -12.79 -19.60
C VAL A 48 -11.44 -12.61 -18.35
N TYR A 49 -10.15 -12.35 -18.52
CA TYR A 49 -9.27 -11.96 -17.40
C TYR A 49 -9.80 -10.69 -16.72
N TYR A 50 -10.17 -9.68 -17.49
CA TYR A 50 -10.80 -8.48 -16.94
C TYR A 50 -12.13 -8.78 -16.24
N LEU A 51 -12.97 -9.72 -16.73
CA LEU A 51 -14.19 -10.13 -16.00
C LEU A 51 -13.90 -10.78 -14.64
N PHE A 52 -12.83 -11.59 -14.50
CA PHE A 52 -12.45 -12.18 -13.21
C PHE A 52 -11.86 -11.16 -12.23
N VAL A 53 -11.00 -10.25 -12.72
CA VAL A 53 -10.50 -9.13 -11.92
C VAL A 53 -11.66 -8.24 -11.49
N CYS A 54 -12.60 -7.92 -12.39
CA CYS A 54 -13.83 -7.21 -12.08
C CYS A 54 -14.72 -7.95 -11.06
N LEU A 55 -14.71 -9.28 -11.03
CA LEU A 55 -15.45 -10.04 -10.00
C LEU A 55 -14.79 -9.92 -8.63
N TRP A 56 -13.46 -10.02 -8.51
CA TRP A 56 -12.78 -9.88 -7.21
C TRP A 56 -12.68 -8.43 -6.72
N VAL A 57 -12.47 -7.48 -7.64
CA VAL A 57 -12.71 -6.05 -7.37
C VAL A 57 -14.17 -5.86 -6.95
N GLY A 58 -15.12 -6.50 -7.63
CA GLY A 58 -16.54 -6.52 -7.27
C GLY A 58 -16.82 -7.07 -5.87
N VAL A 59 -16.12 -8.12 -5.43
CA VAL A 59 -16.23 -8.68 -4.07
C VAL A 59 -15.60 -7.76 -3.03
N ALA A 60 -14.45 -7.15 -3.32
CA ALA A 60 -13.80 -6.19 -2.43
C ALA A 60 -14.61 -4.88 -2.31
N VAL A 61 -15.12 -4.37 -3.42
CA VAL A 61 -16.08 -3.26 -3.51
C VAL A 61 -17.37 -3.65 -2.82
N TYR A 62 -17.90 -4.87 -2.98
CA TYR A 62 -19.10 -5.32 -2.26
C TYR A 62 -18.87 -5.38 -0.76
N ALA A 63 -17.74 -5.91 -0.26
CA ALA A 63 -17.43 -5.92 1.16
C ALA A 63 -17.26 -4.49 1.72
N TYR A 64 -16.55 -3.63 0.99
CA TYR A 64 -16.40 -2.21 1.33
C TYR A 64 -17.77 -1.50 1.34
N CYS A 65 -18.59 -1.71 0.30
CA CYS A 65 -19.93 -1.17 0.20
C CYS A 65 -20.86 -1.73 1.27
N VAL A 66 -20.88 -3.02 1.59
CA VAL A 66 -21.74 -3.56 2.66
C VAL A 66 -21.41 -2.93 4.01
N VAL A 67 -20.13 -2.70 4.32
CA VAL A 67 -19.75 -1.98 5.54
C VAL A 67 -20.15 -0.50 5.47
N ASN A 68 -19.78 0.21 4.40
CA ASN A 68 -20.06 1.66 4.28
C ASN A 68 -21.57 1.94 4.12
N VAL A 69 -22.27 1.23 3.24
CA VAL A 69 -23.72 1.28 3.05
C VAL A 69 -24.45 0.81 4.30
N GLY A 70 -23.96 -0.19 5.04
CA GLY A 70 -24.51 -0.55 6.35
C GLY A 70 -24.43 0.61 7.35
N PHE A 71 -23.28 1.30 7.42
CA PHE A 71 -23.13 2.52 8.21
C PHE A 71 -23.98 3.69 7.69
N LEU A 72 -24.14 3.85 6.37
CA LEU A 72 -25.00 4.88 5.76
C LEU A 72 -26.47 4.63 6.05
N ILE A 73 -26.96 3.38 5.93
CA ILE A 73 -28.33 2.98 6.29
C ILE A 73 -28.56 3.25 7.77
N PHE A 74 -27.63 2.89 8.66
CA PHE A 74 -27.73 3.21 10.08
C PHE A 74 -27.83 4.73 10.31
N ASN A 75 -26.97 5.53 9.67
CA ASN A 75 -27.01 7.00 9.78
C ASN A 75 -28.28 7.62 9.16
N PHE A 76 -28.85 7.00 8.12
CA PHE A 76 -30.09 7.43 7.48
C PHE A 76 -31.33 7.10 8.35
N CYS A 77 -31.35 5.92 8.99
CA CYS A 77 -32.33 5.61 10.02
C CYS A 77 -32.20 6.55 11.23
N LEU A 78 -30.97 6.87 11.64
CA LEU A 78 -30.69 7.85 12.71
C LEU A 78 -31.15 9.26 12.30
N TYR A 79 -30.94 9.66 11.05
CA TYR A 79 -31.43 10.93 10.48
C TYR A 79 -32.96 11.01 10.64
N PHE A 80 -33.72 10.04 10.13
CA PHE A 80 -35.17 10.04 10.25
C PHE A 80 -35.67 9.95 11.69
N TRP A 81 -34.94 9.26 12.56
CA TRP A 81 -35.27 9.23 13.98
C TRP A 81 -35.13 10.62 14.63
N ILE A 82 -34.12 11.40 14.24
CA ILE A 82 -33.95 12.80 14.72
C ILE A 82 -35.03 13.71 14.12
N GLU A 83 -35.32 13.58 12.82
CA GLU A 83 -36.43 14.31 12.18
C GLU A 83 -37.79 14.03 12.85
N SER A 84 -38.03 12.80 13.33
CA SER A 84 -39.26 12.46 14.05
C SER A 84 -39.43 13.14 15.42
N ILE A 85 -38.40 13.87 15.88
CA ILE A 85 -38.43 14.72 17.09
C ILE A 85 -38.82 16.17 16.73
N SER A 86 -38.73 16.56 15.46
CA SER A 86 -39.15 17.89 14.99
C SER A 86 -40.67 18.05 14.99
N SER A 87 -41.14 19.29 15.11
CA SER A 87 -42.55 19.67 15.01
C SER A 87 -42.79 20.47 13.73
N ASP A 88 -43.91 20.25 13.04
CA ASP A 88 -44.21 20.86 11.73
C ASP A 88 -44.12 22.40 11.72
N ASP A 89 -44.32 23.07 12.86
CA ASP A 89 -44.33 24.54 12.99
C ASP A 89 -42.97 25.16 13.38
N ASP A 90 -42.02 24.39 13.93
CA ASP A 90 -40.69 24.89 14.35
C ASP A 90 -39.63 23.76 14.34
N TYR A 91 -38.48 24.03 13.72
CA TYR A 91 -37.35 23.11 13.66
C TYR A 91 -36.25 23.56 14.63
N PRO A 92 -36.20 23.02 15.85
CA PRO A 92 -35.35 23.57 16.90
C PRO A 92 -33.86 23.35 16.61
N ALA A 93 -33.06 24.40 16.83
CA ALA A 93 -31.64 24.46 16.46
C ALA A 93 -30.75 23.32 17.00
N HIS A 94 -31.18 22.60 18.06
CA HIS A 94 -30.45 21.43 18.56
C HIS A 94 -30.52 20.24 17.61
N LEU A 95 -31.58 20.08 16.81
CA LEU A 95 -31.65 19.02 15.79
C LEU A 95 -30.66 19.28 14.65
N VAL A 96 -30.55 20.54 14.19
CA VAL A 96 -29.52 20.95 13.19
C VAL A 96 -28.12 20.56 13.66
N LEU A 97 -27.81 20.82 14.94
CA LEU A 97 -26.54 20.43 15.56
C LEU A 97 -26.36 18.91 15.58
N CYS A 98 -27.40 18.13 15.91
CA CYS A 98 -27.36 16.66 15.86
C CYS A 98 -27.06 16.14 14.45
N HIS A 99 -27.69 16.68 13.40
CA HIS A 99 -27.41 16.28 12.02
C HIS A 99 -25.98 16.60 11.60
N PHE A 100 -25.47 17.79 11.93
CA PHE A 100 -24.07 18.16 11.67
C PHE A 100 -23.08 17.23 12.39
N VAL A 101 -23.30 16.95 13.68
CA VAL A 101 -22.44 16.04 14.47
C VAL A 101 -22.45 14.63 13.87
N ASN A 102 -23.60 14.12 13.43
CA ASN A 102 -23.69 12.80 12.80
C ASN A 102 -22.96 12.74 11.45
N ALA A 103 -23.06 13.78 10.62
CA ALA A 103 -22.32 13.85 9.36
C ALA A 103 -20.79 13.81 9.58
N VAL A 104 -20.29 14.57 10.56
CA VAL A 104 -18.87 14.56 10.97
C VAL A 104 -18.47 13.20 11.53
N ALA A 105 -19.31 12.60 12.39
CA ALA A 105 -19.06 11.28 12.98
C ALA A 105 -19.00 10.16 11.94
N LEU A 106 -19.86 10.19 10.91
CA LEU A 106 -19.84 9.23 9.80
C LEU A 106 -18.49 9.26 9.06
N VAL A 107 -18.01 10.44 8.66
CA VAL A 107 -16.70 10.58 8.00
C VAL A 107 -15.58 10.06 8.90
N TRP A 108 -15.64 10.34 10.21
CA TRP A 108 -14.65 9.86 11.17
C TRP A 108 -14.65 8.34 11.32
N ILE A 109 -15.83 7.71 11.40
CA ILE A 109 -15.97 6.25 11.50
C ILE A 109 -15.40 5.56 10.26
N ILE A 110 -15.65 6.08 9.05
CA ILE A 110 -15.09 5.52 7.81
C ILE A 110 -13.55 5.57 7.83
N CYS A 111 -12.97 6.73 8.16
CA CYS A 111 -11.51 6.87 8.31
C CYS A 111 -10.95 5.96 9.42
N HIS A 112 -11.69 5.77 10.52
CA HIS A 112 -11.29 4.93 11.65
C HIS A 112 -11.27 3.45 11.28
N VAL A 113 -12.32 2.94 10.62
CA VAL A 113 -12.43 1.55 10.18
C VAL A 113 -11.29 1.19 9.22
N TYR A 114 -10.93 2.08 8.30
CA TYR A 114 -9.75 1.90 7.44
C TYR A 114 -8.45 1.79 8.26
N GLY A 115 -8.24 2.70 9.22
CA GLY A 115 -7.06 2.68 10.08
C GLY A 115 -6.97 1.44 10.97
N PHE A 116 -8.09 1.02 11.53
CA PHE A 116 -8.25 -0.19 12.33
C PHE A 116 -7.83 -1.46 11.57
N PHE A 117 -8.32 -1.64 10.35
CA PHE A 117 -7.93 -2.79 9.53
C PHE A 117 -6.48 -2.68 9.06
N LYS A 118 -5.95 -1.48 8.82
CA LYS A 118 -4.53 -1.28 8.49
C LYS A 118 -3.58 -1.69 9.62
N VAL A 119 -3.92 -1.40 10.89
CA VAL A 119 -3.20 -1.92 12.07
C VAL A 119 -3.34 -3.45 12.18
N SER A 120 -4.55 -3.98 12.01
CA SER A 120 -4.81 -5.43 12.13
C SER A 120 -4.03 -6.25 11.09
N VAL A 121 -4.05 -5.81 9.83
CA VAL A 121 -3.39 -6.48 8.71
C VAL A 121 -1.87 -6.33 8.80
N SER A 122 -1.36 -5.15 9.18
CA SER A 122 0.08 -4.95 9.33
C SER A 122 0.68 -5.80 10.44
N GLY A 123 0.04 -5.91 11.62
CA GLY A 123 0.52 -6.79 12.69
C GLY A 123 0.50 -8.27 12.33
N ALA A 124 -0.51 -8.70 11.56
CA ALA A 124 -0.56 -10.06 11.03
C ALA A 124 0.59 -10.35 10.03
N TYR A 125 0.84 -9.44 9.08
CA TYR A 125 1.96 -9.58 8.14
C TYR A 125 3.33 -9.42 8.83
N GLY A 126 3.46 -8.52 9.80
CA GLY A 126 4.68 -8.33 10.58
C GLY A 126 5.05 -9.57 11.39
N THR A 127 4.07 -10.18 12.06
CA THR A 127 4.26 -11.47 12.76
C THR A 127 4.76 -12.54 11.80
N TRP A 128 4.16 -12.66 10.62
CA TRP A 128 4.62 -13.60 9.60
C TRP A 128 6.02 -13.27 9.06
N TYR A 129 6.32 -11.99 8.82
CA TYR A 129 7.60 -11.52 8.28
C TYR A 129 8.75 -11.82 9.24
N TRP A 130 8.64 -11.39 10.50
CA TRP A 130 9.68 -11.53 11.53
C TRP A 130 9.82 -12.95 12.11
N SER A 131 8.81 -13.82 11.94
CA SER A 131 8.94 -15.24 12.33
C SER A 131 9.89 -15.97 11.37
N MET A 132 11.08 -16.34 11.83
CA MET A 132 12.06 -17.05 11.00
C MET A 132 11.54 -18.43 10.56
N ASN A 133 10.94 -19.19 11.47
CA ASN A 133 10.26 -20.45 11.17
C ASN A 133 8.76 -20.20 10.94
N LYS A 134 8.29 -20.32 9.69
CA LYS A 134 6.88 -20.03 9.35
C LYS A 134 5.87 -21.02 9.98
N LYS A 135 6.32 -22.16 10.52
CA LYS A 135 5.46 -23.10 11.28
C LYS A 135 5.10 -22.61 12.69
N GLU A 136 5.84 -21.63 13.22
CA GLU A 136 5.60 -21.03 14.54
C GLU A 136 4.60 -19.86 14.51
N VAL A 137 4.17 -19.43 13.31
CA VAL A 137 3.15 -18.39 13.14
C VAL A 137 1.82 -18.90 13.72
N PRO A 138 1.18 -18.17 14.66
CA PRO A 138 -0.05 -18.63 15.30
C PRO A 138 -1.20 -18.89 14.31
N LYS A 139 -1.98 -19.95 14.56
CA LYS A 139 -3.26 -20.15 13.86
C LYS A 139 -4.18 -18.94 14.13
N PHE A 140 -4.97 -18.57 13.12
CA PHE A 140 -5.89 -17.42 13.19
C PHE A 140 -5.22 -16.07 13.51
N THR A 141 -3.96 -15.88 13.10
CA THR A 141 -3.19 -14.63 13.33
C THR A 141 -4.00 -13.37 12.95
N THR A 142 -4.71 -13.35 11.82
CA THR A 142 -5.54 -12.18 11.42
C THR A 142 -6.64 -11.85 12.43
N LEU A 143 -7.41 -12.85 12.90
CA LEU A 143 -8.45 -12.65 13.92
C LEU A 143 -7.84 -12.22 15.27
N ARG A 144 -6.68 -12.79 15.62
CA ARG A 144 -5.92 -12.37 16.80
C ARG A 144 -5.50 -10.91 16.72
N PHE A 145 -5.06 -10.43 15.56
CA PHE A 145 -4.69 -9.02 15.38
C PHE A 145 -5.88 -8.07 15.29
N ILE A 146 -7.03 -8.50 14.77
CA ILE A 146 -8.30 -7.76 14.88
C ILE A 146 -8.67 -7.56 16.36
N TYR A 147 -8.58 -8.63 17.18
CA TYR A 147 -8.81 -8.54 18.61
C TYR A 147 -7.79 -7.64 19.33
N ILE A 148 -6.50 -7.74 18.99
CA ILE A 148 -5.45 -6.86 19.55
C ILE A 148 -5.70 -5.40 19.17
N ALA A 149 -6.03 -5.12 17.91
CA ALA A 149 -6.34 -3.77 17.44
C ALA A 149 -7.54 -3.18 18.21
N PHE A 150 -8.60 -3.96 18.40
CA PHE A 150 -9.78 -3.56 19.16
C PHE A 150 -9.48 -3.33 20.65
N ARG A 151 -8.74 -4.25 21.28
CA ARG A 151 -8.48 -4.21 22.72
C ARG A 151 -7.41 -3.20 23.14
N TYR A 152 -6.44 -2.89 22.27
CA TYR A 152 -5.24 -2.11 22.64
C TYR A 152 -4.93 -0.92 21.73
N HIS A 153 -5.39 -0.90 20.47
CA HIS A 153 -4.99 0.13 19.49
C HIS A 153 -6.13 1.01 18.96
N ILE A 154 -7.36 0.81 19.46
CA ILE A 154 -8.54 1.61 19.10
C ILE A 154 -8.34 3.12 19.36
N GLY A 155 -7.64 3.50 20.45
CA GLY A 155 -7.30 4.90 20.74
C GLY A 155 -6.34 5.51 19.70
N PRO A 156 -5.13 4.91 19.50
CA PRO A 156 -4.21 5.32 18.45
C PRO A 156 -4.81 5.37 17.04
N THR A 157 -5.69 4.44 16.67
CA THR A 157 -6.36 4.47 15.35
C THR A 157 -7.46 5.53 15.27
N ALA A 158 -8.21 5.80 16.34
CA ALA A 158 -9.19 6.88 16.41
C ALA A 158 -8.53 8.27 16.32
N PHE A 159 -7.40 8.45 17.00
CA PHE A 159 -6.66 9.70 16.94
C PHE A 159 -6.05 9.94 15.55
N GLY A 160 -5.40 8.95 14.94
CA GLY A 160 -4.87 9.08 13.59
C GLY A 160 -5.96 9.32 12.54
N SER A 161 -7.13 8.68 12.67
CA SER A 161 -8.23 8.86 11.74
C SER A 161 -8.89 10.23 11.89
N LEU A 162 -8.93 10.78 13.10
CA LEU A 162 -9.48 12.11 13.36
C LEU A 162 -8.70 13.20 12.60
N ILE A 163 -7.36 13.08 12.54
CA ILE A 163 -6.52 14.02 11.77
C ILE A 163 -6.86 13.95 10.28
N ILE A 164 -7.02 12.74 9.71
CA ILE A 164 -7.45 12.55 8.31
C ILE A 164 -8.85 13.15 8.09
N THR A 165 -9.78 12.95 9.04
CA THR A 165 -11.14 13.47 8.96
C THR A 165 -11.17 14.99 8.97
N VAL A 166 -10.37 15.67 9.79
CA VAL A 166 -10.26 17.14 9.77
C VAL A 166 -9.81 17.63 8.39
N CYS A 167 -8.77 17.02 7.80
CA CYS A 167 -8.33 17.38 6.45
C CYS A 167 -9.39 17.10 5.37
N THR A 168 -10.14 16.01 5.51
CA THR A 168 -11.22 15.64 4.59
C THR A 168 -12.39 16.63 4.67
N ILE A 169 -12.78 17.06 5.88
CA ILE A 169 -13.84 18.07 6.08
C ILE A 169 -13.40 19.42 5.50
N LEU A 170 -12.16 19.85 5.71
CA LEU A 170 -11.66 21.12 5.16
C LEU A 170 -11.68 21.14 3.61
N GLN A 171 -11.39 20.02 2.94
CA GLN A 171 -11.53 19.90 1.49
C GLN A 171 -13.00 19.96 1.04
N ILE A 172 -13.90 19.22 1.70
CA ILE A 172 -15.34 19.25 1.38
C ILE A 172 -15.91 20.66 1.52
N LEU A 173 -15.49 21.41 2.55
CA LEU A 173 -15.91 22.80 2.77
C LEU A 173 -15.38 23.75 1.68
N LEU A 174 -14.13 23.58 1.22
CA LEU A 174 -13.57 24.40 0.14
C LEU A 174 -14.27 24.12 -1.20
N ALA A 175 -14.48 22.86 -1.56
CA ALA A 175 -15.24 22.48 -2.76
C ALA A 175 -16.70 23.01 -2.73
N TYR A 176 -17.32 23.07 -1.54
CA TYR A 176 -18.64 23.68 -1.38
C TYR A 176 -18.62 25.21 -1.61
N VAL A 177 -17.59 25.91 -1.13
CA VAL A 177 -17.43 27.36 -1.37
C VAL A 177 -17.18 27.65 -2.83
N GLU A 178 -16.33 26.87 -3.51
CA GLU A 178 -16.05 27.00 -4.94
C GLU A 178 -17.32 26.85 -5.79
N THR A 179 -18.11 25.80 -5.56
CA THR A 179 -19.38 25.57 -6.26
C THR A 179 -20.46 26.61 -5.96
N SER A 180 -20.39 27.29 -4.81
CA SER A 180 -21.31 28.36 -4.42
C SER A 180 -20.89 29.75 -4.90
N GLY A 181 -19.67 29.92 -5.41
CA GLY A 181 -19.08 31.22 -5.76
C GLY A 181 -19.34 31.71 -7.19
N VAL A 182 -20.09 30.96 -8.00
CA VAL A 182 -20.25 31.21 -9.46
C VAL A 182 -21.45 32.12 -9.77
N ASP A 183 -21.48 33.31 -9.17
CA ASP A 183 -22.35 34.42 -9.59
C ASP A 183 -21.50 35.59 -10.12
N GLY A 184 -21.56 35.79 -11.44
CA GLY A 184 -20.52 36.51 -12.19
C GLY A 184 -20.43 38.01 -11.92
N THR A 185 -19.40 38.44 -11.21
CA THR A 185 -18.95 39.85 -11.13
C THR A 185 -17.42 39.95 -11.24
N LEU A 186 -16.93 41.14 -11.64
CA LEU A 186 -15.57 41.41 -12.15
C LEU A 186 -14.38 41.12 -11.19
N GLY A 187 -14.61 40.52 -10.02
CA GLY A 187 -13.58 40.09 -9.07
C GLY A 187 -13.34 38.57 -9.02
N THR A 188 -14.04 37.78 -9.84
CA THR A 188 -14.00 36.31 -9.81
C THR A 188 -12.62 35.72 -10.05
N ASP A 189 -11.85 36.25 -10.99
CA ASP A 189 -10.63 35.57 -11.50
C ASP A 189 -9.47 35.52 -10.49
N LEU A 190 -9.41 36.49 -9.58
CA LEU A 190 -8.45 36.48 -8.45
C LEU A 190 -8.95 35.61 -7.28
N CYS A 191 -10.27 35.48 -7.13
CA CYS A 191 -10.90 34.68 -6.10
C CYS A 191 -10.80 33.18 -6.43
N SER A 192 -11.14 32.78 -7.67
CA SER A 192 -11.06 31.40 -8.16
C SER A 192 -9.63 30.88 -8.10
N CYS A 193 -8.66 31.60 -8.67
CA CYS A 193 -7.24 31.24 -8.63
C CYS A 193 -6.73 31.06 -7.18
N GLY A 194 -7.24 31.85 -6.23
CA GLY A 194 -6.95 31.71 -4.80
C GLY A 194 -7.54 30.43 -4.17
N LEU A 195 -8.79 30.10 -4.51
CA LEU A 195 -9.48 28.89 -4.04
C LEU A 195 -8.84 27.61 -4.63
N ASP A 196 -8.53 27.59 -5.93
CA ASP A 196 -7.85 26.48 -6.63
C ASP A 196 -6.49 26.16 -5.97
N CYS A 197 -5.73 27.20 -5.63
CA CYS A 197 -4.47 27.07 -4.90
C CYS A 197 -4.66 26.51 -3.48
N CYS A 198 -5.74 26.90 -2.79
CA CYS A 198 -6.05 26.41 -1.46
C CYS A 198 -6.50 24.93 -1.46
N ASP A 199 -7.35 24.53 -2.41
CA ASP A 199 -7.73 23.13 -2.57
C ASP A 199 -6.52 22.26 -2.91
N THR A 200 -5.71 22.66 -3.89
CA THR A 200 -4.46 21.96 -4.25
C THR A 200 -3.52 21.80 -3.04
N ALA A 201 -3.36 22.86 -2.23
CA ALA A 201 -2.54 22.82 -1.02
C ALA A 201 -3.11 21.86 0.05
N LEU A 202 -4.43 21.85 0.25
CA LEU A 202 -5.08 20.90 1.16
C LEU A 202 -5.05 19.47 0.63
N TYR A 203 -5.14 19.25 -0.69
CA TYR A 203 -5.00 17.95 -1.32
C TYR A 203 -3.64 17.33 -1.01
N ILE A 204 -2.57 18.11 -1.21
CA ILE A 204 -1.20 17.70 -0.86
C ILE A 204 -1.07 17.45 0.65
N LEU A 205 -1.60 18.34 1.49
CA LEU A 205 -1.54 18.20 2.95
C LEU A 205 -2.24 16.92 3.43
N LYS A 206 -3.44 16.63 2.94
CA LYS A 206 -4.19 15.39 3.24
C LYS A 206 -3.41 14.17 2.77
N ALA A 207 -2.89 14.16 1.54
CA ALA A 207 -2.12 13.05 1.01
C ALA A 207 -0.87 12.75 1.85
N VAL A 208 -0.15 13.79 2.31
CA VAL A 208 0.99 13.64 3.23
C VAL A 208 0.56 13.10 4.59
N ILE A 209 -0.55 13.59 5.15
CA ILE A 209 -1.10 13.13 6.43
C ILE A 209 -1.56 11.67 6.34
N GLU A 210 -2.23 11.26 5.26
CA GLU A 210 -2.65 9.89 5.00
C GLU A 210 -1.46 8.95 4.82
N ALA A 211 -0.40 9.40 4.15
CA ALA A 211 0.85 8.65 4.00
C ALA A 211 1.55 8.44 5.37
N VAL A 212 1.76 9.52 6.14
CA VAL A 212 2.41 9.44 7.46
C VAL A 212 1.57 8.62 8.45
N THR A 213 0.26 8.85 8.49
CA THR A 213 -0.70 8.08 9.31
C THR A 213 -0.72 6.61 8.91
N GLY A 214 -0.67 6.31 7.61
CA GLY A 214 -0.57 4.96 7.09
C GLY A 214 0.70 4.25 7.55
N MET A 215 1.86 4.92 7.52
CA MET A 215 3.12 4.38 8.05
C MET A 215 3.12 4.26 9.58
N ALA A 216 2.42 5.15 10.30
CA ALA A 216 2.23 5.05 11.74
C ALA A 216 1.41 3.79 12.09
N TYR A 217 0.29 3.53 11.41
CA TYR A 217 -0.52 2.33 11.62
C TYR A 217 0.24 1.03 11.37
N VAL A 218 1.09 0.97 10.34
CA VAL A 218 1.95 -0.20 10.10
C VAL A 218 2.92 -0.43 11.27
N HIS A 219 3.48 0.64 11.83
CA HIS A 219 4.37 0.53 12.98
C HIS A 219 3.63 0.19 14.29
N ILE A 220 2.41 0.69 14.50
CA ILE A 220 1.53 0.31 15.61
C ILE A 220 1.21 -1.19 15.55
N GLY A 221 0.83 -1.72 14.38
CA GLY A 221 0.56 -3.16 14.22
C GLY A 221 1.77 -4.03 14.53
N ASN A 222 2.98 -3.55 14.23
CA ASN A 222 4.23 -4.30 14.44
C ASN A 222 4.82 -4.16 15.86
N HIS A 223 4.70 -3.01 16.52
CA HIS A 223 5.41 -2.69 17.77
C HIS A 223 4.48 -2.29 18.93
N GLY A 224 3.18 -2.13 18.71
CA GLY A 224 2.18 -1.88 19.75
C GLY A 224 2.23 -0.49 20.40
N THR A 225 2.82 0.51 19.73
CA THR A 225 3.06 1.86 20.28
C THR A 225 1.87 2.82 20.12
N GLY A 226 1.95 4.00 20.75
CA GLY A 226 0.98 5.09 20.57
C GLY A 226 1.18 5.85 19.25
N PHE A 227 0.14 6.55 18.78
CA PHE A 227 0.13 7.16 17.44
C PHE A 227 1.27 8.17 17.19
N ILE A 228 1.48 9.11 18.11
CA ILE A 228 2.50 10.18 17.93
C ILE A 228 3.90 9.58 17.85
N ASP A 229 4.21 8.59 18.69
CA ASP A 229 5.52 7.93 18.69
C ASP A 229 5.69 7.03 17.47
N ALA A 230 4.66 6.29 17.07
CA ALA A 230 4.66 5.51 15.83
C ALA A 230 4.86 6.39 14.60
N ALA A 231 4.17 7.53 14.51
CA ALA A 231 4.32 8.49 13.43
C ALA A 231 5.74 9.08 13.41
N ARG A 232 6.27 9.49 14.57
CA ARG A 232 7.65 10.01 14.69
C ARG A 232 8.68 8.97 14.26
N VAL A 233 8.58 7.73 14.75
CA VAL A 233 9.52 6.65 14.43
C VAL A 233 9.41 6.24 12.96
N SER A 234 8.22 5.97 12.45
CA SER A 234 8.00 5.63 11.03
C SER A 234 8.50 6.70 10.09
N PHE A 235 8.15 7.97 10.33
CA PHE A 235 8.61 9.08 9.48
C PHE A 235 10.13 9.26 9.56
N THR A 236 10.73 9.08 10.74
CA THR A 236 12.20 9.14 10.91
C THR A 236 12.89 7.98 10.19
N LEU A 237 12.37 6.75 10.28
CA LEU A 237 12.88 5.58 9.57
C LEU A 237 12.77 5.75 8.05
N PHE A 238 11.62 6.23 7.57
CA PHE A 238 11.38 6.56 6.17
C PHE A 238 12.35 7.64 5.70
N LYS A 239 12.38 8.83 6.32
CA LYS A 239 13.24 9.95 5.91
C LYS A 239 14.72 9.57 5.89
N ARG A 240 15.21 8.83 6.90
CA ARG A 240 16.63 8.40 6.98
C ARG A 240 17.02 7.34 5.96
N ASN A 241 16.06 6.62 5.38
CA ASN A 241 16.32 5.55 4.41
C ASN A 241 15.61 5.78 3.06
N TYR A 242 15.00 6.94 2.83
CA TYR A 242 14.17 7.21 1.65
C TYR A 242 14.94 6.99 0.36
N ALA A 243 16.14 7.55 0.24
CA ALA A 243 17.03 7.32 -0.89
C ALA A 243 17.34 5.83 -1.11
N LYS A 244 17.53 5.04 -0.04
CA LYS A 244 17.75 3.60 -0.14
C LYS A 244 16.49 2.87 -0.64
N ILE A 245 15.32 3.20 -0.11
CA ILE A 245 14.04 2.57 -0.49
C ILE A 245 13.70 2.88 -1.96
N ALA A 246 13.83 4.14 -2.38
CA ALA A 246 13.58 4.56 -3.76
C ALA A 246 14.55 3.89 -4.75
N VAL A 247 15.85 3.87 -4.43
CA VAL A 247 16.88 3.22 -5.26
C VAL A 247 16.67 1.70 -5.32
N ILE A 248 16.32 1.05 -4.20
CA ILE A 248 16.05 -0.40 -4.18
C ILE A 248 14.80 -0.75 -5.00
N ALA A 249 13.71 0.02 -4.90
CA ALA A 249 12.48 -0.25 -5.63
C ALA A 249 12.65 -0.12 -7.15
N GLN A 250 13.36 0.91 -7.61
CA GLN A 250 13.61 1.14 -9.04
C GLN A 250 14.58 0.09 -9.61
N ILE A 251 15.75 -0.09 -8.99
CA ILE A 251 16.80 -0.99 -9.51
C ILE A 251 16.37 -2.46 -9.45
N ALA A 252 15.57 -2.88 -8.45
CA ALA A 252 15.10 -4.26 -8.38
C ALA A 252 14.06 -4.61 -9.47
N THR A 253 13.24 -3.65 -9.92
CA THR A 253 12.10 -3.93 -10.81
C THR A 253 12.49 -3.88 -12.29
N ASP A 254 13.38 -2.96 -12.68
CA ASP A 254 13.76 -2.80 -14.08
C ASP A 254 14.81 -3.84 -14.53
N THR A 255 15.80 -4.12 -13.66
CA THR A 255 16.93 -5.01 -13.99
C THR A 255 16.57 -6.49 -14.00
N ILE A 256 15.69 -6.95 -13.11
CA ILE A 256 15.40 -8.39 -12.98
C ILE A 256 14.73 -8.93 -14.25
N PHE A 257 13.81 -8.19 -14.84
CA PHE A 257 12.91 -8.73 -15.86
C PHE A 257 13.45 -8.69 -17.29
N MET A 258 14.19 -7.64 -17.71
CA MET A 258 14.72 -7.58 -19.08
C MET A 258 15.80 -8.63 -19.37
N CYS A 259 16.70 -8.87 -18.40
CA CYS A 259 17.79 -9.86 -18.52
C CYS A 259 17.28 -11.30 -18.60
N VAL A 260 16.06 -11.51 -18.13
CA VAL A 260 15.38 -12.78 -18.23
C VAL A 260 14.71 -12.87 -19.61
N LEU A 261 13.88 -11.90 -20.01
CA LEU A 261 13.27 -11.70 -21.35
C LEU A 261 13.96 -12.41 -22.54
N GLU A 262 15.26 -12.17 -22.73
CA GLU A 262 16.02 -12.65 -23.90
C GLU A 262 16.56 -14.08 -23.77
N ASP A 263 16.77 -14.58 -22.56
CA ASP A 263 17.55 -15.79 -22.31
C ASP A 263 16.78 -17.11 -22.54
N TYR A 264 15.45 -17.08 -22.69
CA TYR A 264 14.67 -18.28 -23.02
C TYR A 264 14.59 -18.53 -24.52
N GLU A 265 14.19 -17.50 -25.26
CA GLU A 265 14.00 -17.55 -26.71
C GLU A 265 15.26 -18.06 -27.43
N MET A 266 16.45 -17.72 -26.93
CA MET A 266 17.71 -18.14 -27.55
C MET A 266 18.25 -19.50 -27.07
N ASN A 267 17.79 -20.07 -25.94
CA ASN A 267 18.46 -21.17 -25.25
C ASN A 267 17.55 -22.38 -24.92
N GLY A 268 16.68 -22.76 -25.86
CA GLY A 268 15.53 -23.66 -25.69
C GLY A 268 15.74 -25.17 -25.40
N GLY A 269 16.97 -25.70 -25.32
CA GLY A 269 17.18 -27.02 -24.68
C GLY A 269 17.15 -28.31 -25.51
N SER A 270 17.29 -28.29 -26.85
CA SER A 270 17.84 -29.46 -27.59
C SER A 270 19.32 -29.28 -28.01
N SER A 271 19.84 -28.05 -28.00
CA SER A 271 21.20 -27.70 -28.44
C SER A 271 21.98 -26.77 -27.49
N ARG A 272 21.33 -25.87 -26.75
CA ARG A 272 21.92 -25.00 -25.72
C ARG A 272 21.01 -24.91 -24.49
N PRO A 273 21.56 -24.86 -23.25
CA PRO A 273 20.79 -24.71 -22.01
C PRO A 273 20.62 -23.24 -21.57
N PHE A 274 19.53 -22.95 -20.85
CA PHE A 274 19.21 -21.63 -20.27
C PHE A 274 20.26 -21.13 -19.24
N HIS A 275 20.44 -19.80 -19.10
CA HIS A 275 21.44 -19.20 -18.20
C HIS A 275 20.90 -18.67 -16.87
N MET A 276 19.78 -17.95 -16.91
CA MET A 276 19.13 -17.45 -15.71
C MET A 276 18.81 -18.65 -14.81
N SER A 277 19.14 -18.55 -13.51
CA SER A 277 19.03 -19.71 -12.61
C SER A 277 17.63 -20.29 -12.74
N ASN A 278 17.47 -21.60 -12.92
CA ASN A 278 16.17 -22.21 -13.24
C ASN A 278 15.04 -21.57 -12.39
N LYS A 279 15.20 -21.55 -11.07
CA LYS A 279 14.28 -20.91 -10.11
C LYS A 279 13.95 -19.40 -10.25
N LEU A 280 14.61 -18.66 -11.13
CA LEU A 280 14.37 -17.25 -11.52
C LEU A 280 13.97 -17.15 -13.01
N LYS A 281 14.45 -18.06 -13.87
CA LYS A 281 13.85 -18.38 -15.17
C LYS A 281 12.34 -18.55 -15.04
N ASP A 282 12.00 -19.44 -14.10
CA ASP A 282 10.67 -19.81 -13.66
C ASP A 282 9.94 -18.61 -13.01
N LEU A 283 10.66 -17.66 -12.40
CA LEU A 283 10.09 -16.57 -11.59
C LEU A 283 9.93 -15.26 -12.38
N VAL A 284 10.46 -15.16 -13.60
CA VAL A 284 10.60 -13.87 -14.29
C VAL A 284 10.35 -13.94 -15.82
N LEU A 285 10.53 -15.11 -16.48
CA LEU A 285 10.35 -15.24 -17.95
C LEU A 285 9.06 -15.92 -18.34
N GLU A 286 8.80 -17.05 -17.68
CA GLU A 286 7.48 -17.65 -17.56
C GLU A 286 6.51 -16.68 -16.82
N ASN A 287 6.99 -15.50 -16.37
CA ASN A 287 6.33 -14.60 -15.42
C ASN A 287 6.27 -13.09 -15.81
N ARG A 288 6.74 -12.62 -17.00
CA ARG A 288 6.68 -11.18 -17.38
C ARG A 288 6.79 -10.84 -18.89
N LEU A 289 6.04 -11.50 -19.75
CA LEU A 289 6.04 -11.14 -21.19
C LEU A 289 5.34 -9.79 -21.52
N GLU A 290 5.07 -8.93 -20.52
CA GLU A 290 4.99 -7.46 -20.60
C GLU A 290 5.74 -6.80 -19.42
#